data_AF-W4KN79-F1
#
_entry.id   AF-W4KN79-F1
#
_cell.length_a   1.000
_cell.length_b   1.000
_cell.length_c   1.000
_cell.angle_alpha   90.00
_cell.angle_beta   90.00
_cell.angle_gamma   90.00
#
_symmetry.space_group_name_H-M   'P 1'
#
loop_
_entity.id
_entity.type
_entity.pdbx_description
1 polymer ?
#
loop_
_entity_poly.entity_id
_entity_poly.type
_entity_poly.pdbx_seq_one_letter_code
_entity_poly.pdbx_strand_id
1 'polypeptide(L)'
;MPVPGFLSSFADKAQSAINASPLAGHIPGSTRPTSPQAAGSSAAADSGATQTHKSHTLEQIQHQFRTFQQAYSTTGPIQKIITTEKGIALDFDSLNRNSQAHSKELYTWGQNEAPDVRDISDRLAFLNYVSGSLASTLAVKLNAARTPLKSLRDNETALTARRNARAGLQNQIARLEHGQEKGYEKRVAELNDQLAKAERDDEPFEKEHQILIRKSLKESEQLK
;
A
#
# COMPACT_ATOMS: atom_id res chain seq x y z
N MET A 1 12.57 -22.94 17.62
CA MET A 1 13.54 -22.41 16.64
C MET A 1 12.83 -21.36 15.79
N PRO A 2 13.02 -20.05 16.03
CA PRO A 2 12.43 -19.02 15.17
C PRO A 2 13.26 -18.90 13.87
N VAL A 3 12.60 -18.99 12.72
CA VAL A 3 13.21 -18.80 11.40
C VAL A 3 13.44 -17.30 11.14
N PRO A 4 14.64 -16.88 10.70
CA PRO A 4 14.92 -15.47 10.42
C PRO A 4 14.14 -15.00 9.18
N GLY A 5 13.40 -13.91 9.35
CA GLY A 5 12.58 -13.33 8.29
C GLY A 5 13.42 -12.65 7.21
N PHE A 6 13.01 -12.84 5.95
CA PHE A 6 13.63 -12.26 4.75
C PHE A 6 14.01 -10.77 4.84
N LEU A 7 13.25 -9.98 5.61
CA LEU A 7 13.49 -8.55 5.82
C LEU A 7 14.73 -8.23 6.69
N SER A 8 15.12 -9.12 7.62
CA SER A 8 16.34 -8.90 8.42
C SER A 8 17.61 -9.04 7.58
N SER A 9 17.56 -9.88 6.54
CA SER A 9 18.68 -10.09 5.61
C SER A 9 18.98 -8.85 4.75
N PHE A 10 17.97 -8.02 4.47
CA PHE A 10 18.16 -6.77 3.73
C PHE A 10 18.71 -5.65 4.62
N ALA A 11 18.29 -5.58 5.89
CA ALA A 11 18.83 -4.61 6.83
C ALA A 11 20.33 -4.83 7.07
N ASP A 12 20.75 -6.08 7.28
CA ASP A 12 22.17 -6.43 7.45
C ASP A 12 22.99 -6.21 6.17
N LYS A 13 22.41 -6.51 5.00
CA LYS A 13 23.07 -6.31 3.71
C LYS A 13 23.23 -4.83 3.34
N ALA A 14 22.28 -3.97 3.75
CA ALA A 14 22.39 -2.53 3.59
C ALA A 14 23.44 -1.93 4.55
N GLN A 15 23.47 -2.38 5.82
CA GLN A 15 24.42 -1.90 6.81
C GLN A 15 25.87 -2.29 6.45
N SER A 16 26.07 -3.52 5.97
CA SER A 16 27.38 -3.98 5.49
C SER A 16 27.84 -3.25 4.23
N ALA A 17 26.93 -2.93 3.30
CA ALA A 17 27.26 -2.15 2.10
C ALA A 17 27.65 -0.69 2.40
N ILE A 18 27.05 -0.09 3.44
CA ILE A 18 27.41 1.26 3.91
C ILE A 18 28.82 1.25 4.54
N ASN A 19 29.14 0.23 5.33
CA ASN A 19 30.45 0.09 5.99
C ASN A 19 31.58 -0.27 5.00
N ALA A 20 31.27 -0.93 3.89
CA ALA A 20 32.25 -1.34 2.87
C ALA A 20 32.53 -0.27 1.80
N SER A 21 31.81 0.85 1.80
CA SER A 21 31.99 1.93 0.83
C SER A 21 33.07 2.93 1.30
N PRO A 22 33.98 3.39 0.40
CA PRO A 22 35.00 4.40 0.72
C PRO A 22 34.41 5.77 1.09
N LEU A 23 33.09 5.92 1.02
CA LEU A 23 32.34 7.12 1.43
C LEU A 23 32.04 7.18 2.94
N ALA A 24 32.36 6.13 3.70
CA ALA A 24 32.15 6.08 5.15
C ALA A 24 32.94 7.15 5.93
N GLY A 25 34.04 7.67 5.37
CA GLY A 25 34.85 8.73 5.98
C GLY A 25 34.23 10.13 5.93
N HIS A 26 33.14 10.34 5.18
CA HIS A 26 32.54 11.66 4.95
C HIS A 26 31.20 11.89 5.66
N ILE A 27 30.78 10.97 6.55
CA ILE A 27 29.59 11.14 7.39
C ILE A 27 29.99 11.94 8.65
N PRO A 28 29.50 13.18 8.85
CA PRO A 28 29.72 13.91 10.08
C PRO A 28 28.92 13.23 11.20
N GLY A 29 29.59 12.48 12.08
CA GLY A 29 28.98 11.88 13.27
C GLY A 29 29.34 10.42 13.60
N SER A 30 30.21 9.73 12.84
CA SER A 30 30.55 8.31 13.11
C SER A 30 31.79 8.07 13.98
N THR A 31 32.37 9.07 14.63
CA THR A 31 33.40 8.85 15.66
C THR A 31 32.79 9.00 17.04
N ARG A 32 32.28 7.90 17.61
CA ARG A 32 32.04 7.82 19.06
C ARG A 32 33.37 7.45 19.73
N PRO A 33 34.00 8.35 20.51
CA PRO A 33 35.17 8.01 21.29
C PRO A 33 34.77 7.08 22.44
N THR A 34 35.61 6.09 22.69
CA THR A 34 35.56 5.17 23.82
C THR A 34 35.64 5.94 25.15
N SER A 35 34.67 5.75 26.04
CA SER A 35 34.67 6.31 27.40
C SER A 35 35.66 5.58 28.32
N PRO A 36 36.29 6.31 29.26
CA PRO A 36 36.53 5.77 30.60
C PRO A 36 35.83 6.58 31.70
N GLN A 37 35.37 5.81 32.68
CA GLN A 37 34.82 6.05 34.02
C GLN A 37 34.90 7.45 34.71
N ALA A 38 33.79 7.75 35.41
CA ALA A 38 33.62 8.37 36.75
C ALA A 38 33.59 9.91 36.98
N ALA A 39 32.56 10.26 37.78
CA ALA A 39 32.44 11.34 38.76
C ALA A 39 31.93 12.74 38.33
N GLY A 40 30.88 13.20 39.02
CA GLY A 40 30.76 14.59 39.47
C GLY A 40 29.81 15.53 38.72
N SER A 41 28.70 15.88 39.39
CA SER A 41 28.16 17.24 39.57
C SER A 41 27.76 18.14 38.37
N SER A 42 26.45 18.45 38.35
CA SER A 42 25.80 19.77 38.19
C SER A 42 25.95 20.63 36.91
N ALA A 43 24.75 20.95 36.37
CA ALA A 43 24.23 22.27 36.01
C ALA A 43 24.67 23.01 34.71
N ALA A 44 23.63 23.63 34.14
CA ALA A 44 23.57 24.86 33.35
C ALA A 44 23.81 24.81 31.82
N ALA A 45 22.99 25.64 31.17
CA ALA A 45 22.82 25.87 29.75
C ALA A 45 24.09 26.35 29.03
N ASP A 46 24.21 26.02 27.74
CA ASP A 46 24.51 27.03 26.73
C ASP A 46 24.07 26.61 25.33
N SER A 47 23.49 27.58 24.65
CA SER A 47 23.17 27.70 23.23
C SER A 47 24.43 27.73 22.36
N GLY A 48 24.55 26.80 21.41
CA GLY A 48 25.63 26.80 20.42
C GLY A 48 25.13 26.36 19.04
N ALA A 49 24.88 27.35 18.17
CA ALA A 49 24.47 27.16 16.80
C ALA A 49 25.46 26.29 16.00
N THR A 50 24.99 25.15 15.51
CA THR A 50 25.57 24.44 14.37
C THR A 50 24.47 24.29 13.32
N GLN A 51 24.47 25.22 12.36
CA GLN A 51 23.65 25.15 11.16
C GLN A 51 24.13 23.97 10.30
N THR A 52 23.64 22.78 10.63
CA THR A 52 23.65 21.64 9.72
C THR A 52 22.55 21.90 8.71
N HIS A 53 22.93 22.14 7.45
CA HIS A 53 22.00 22.31 6.33
C HIS A 53 21.14 21.05 6.13
N LYS A 54 20.05 20.93 6.90
CA LYS A 54 18.99 19.95 6.68
C LYS A 54 18.27 20.38 5.42
N SER A 55 18.49 19.66 4.32
CA SER A 55 17.79 19.90 3.07
C SER A 55 16.31 19.60 3.28
N HIS A 56 15.51 20.65 3.44
CA HIS A 56 14.05 20.55 3.61
C HIS A 56 13.38 19.72 2.49
N THR A 57 14.00 19.65 1.32
CA THR A 57 13.60 18.78 0.20
C THR A 57 13.78 17.30 0.50
N LEU A 58 14.89 16.88 1.12
CA LEU A 58 15.11 15.48 1.51
C LEU A 58 14.22 15.09 2.69
N GLU A 59 13.98 16.01 3.62
CA GLU A 59 13.06 15.79 4.74
C GLU A 59 11.61 15.65 4.26
N GLN A 60 11.19 16.45 3.28
CA GLN A 60 9.90 16.29 2.61
C GLN A 60 9.79 14.96 1.87
N ILE A 61 10.83 14.55 1.13
CA ILE A 61 10.84 13.26 0.43
C ILE A 61 10.75 12.10 1.42
N GLN A 62 11.52 12.13 2.51
CA GLN A 62 11.46 11.12 3.57
C GLN A 62 10.08 11.07 4.23
N HIS A 63 9.46 12.23 4.47
CA HIS A 63 8.11 12.28 5.00
C HIS A 63 7.12 11.66 4.01
N GLN A 64 7.19 12.00 2.72
CA GLN A 64 6.35 11.39 1.68
C GLN A 64 6.54 9.87 1.59
N PHE A 65 7.77 9.37 1.66
CA PHE A 65 8.05 7.93 1.68
C PHE A 65 7.50 7.23 2.93
N ARG A 66 7.62 7.85 4.11
CA ARG A 66 7.09 7.30 5.35
C ARG A 66 5.56 7.30 5.36
N THR A 67 4.92 8.35 4.86
CA THR A 67 3.46 8.41 4.68
C THR A 67 2.99 7.36 3.66
N PHE A 68 3.72 7.18 2.56
CA PHE A 68 3.42 6.14 1.58
C PHE A 68 3.54 4.74 2.21
N GLN A 69 4.60 4.46 2.95
CA GLN A 69 4.79 3.17 3.64
C GLN A 69 3.69 2.90 4.68
N GLN A 70 3.26 3.93 5.43
CA GLN A 70 2.17 3.81 6.41
C GLN A 70 0.79 3.65 5.76
N ALA A 71 0.56 4.28 4.60
CA ALA A 71 -0.68 4.07 3.83
C ALA A 71 -0.78 2.62 3.34
N TYR A 72 0.34 1.99 2.97
CA TYR A 72 0.37 0.58 2.57
C TYR A 72 0.29 -0.40 3.74
N SER A 73 0.62 0.00 4.98
CA SER A 73 0.45 -0.88 6.15
C SER A 73 -0.97 -0.84 6.73
N THR A 74 -1.72 0.24 6.52
CA THR A 74 -3.06 0.47 7.08
C THR A 74 -4.22 0.21 6.11
N THR A 75 -3.94 0.12 4.80
CA THR A 75 -4.95 -0.19 3.78
C THR A 75 -5.23 -1.68 3.69
N GLY A 76 -6.52 -2.04 3.75
CA GLY A 76 -6.98 -3.42 3.57
C GLY A 76 -6.54 -4.00 2.21
N PRO A 77 -6.28 -5.32 2.11
CA PRO A 77 -5.83 -5.96 0.87
C PRO A 77 -6.71 -5.66 -0.35
N ILE A 78 -8.04 -5.60 -0.17
CA ILE A 78 -9.00 -5.32 -1.25
C ILE A 78 -8.83 -3.89 -1.77
N GLN A 79 -8.60 -2.92 -0.89
CA GLN A 79 -8.33 -1.53 -1.29
C GLN A 79 -7.06 -1.43 -2.14
N LYS A 80 -6.03 -2.23 -1.85
CA LYS A 80 -4.81 -2.29 -2.66
C LYS A 80 -5.10 -2.79 -4.08
N ILE A 81 -5.89 -3.86 -4.21
CA ILE A 81 -6.32 -4.39 -5.51
C ILE A 81 -7.05 -3.31 -6.33
N ILE A 82 -8.06 -2.66 -5.74
CA ILE A 82 -8.84 -1.59 -6.40
C ILE A 82 -7.93 -0.44 -6.87
N THR A 83 -6.93 -0.09 -6.06
CA THR A 83 -6.01 1.01 -6.36
C THR A 83 -5.04 0.64 -7.48
N THR A 84 -4.50 -0.58 -7.46
CA THR A 84 -3.67 -1.09 -8.55
C THR A 84 -4.45 -1.16 -9.86
N GLU A 85 -5.69 -1.68 -9.84
CA GLU A 85 -6.53 -1.75 -11.03
C GLU A 85 -6.90 -0.36 -11.57
N LYS A 86 -7.06 0.65 -10.69
CA LYS A 86 -7.17 2.05 -11.11
C LYS A 86 -5.94 2.50 -11.89
N GLY A 87 -4.75 2.18 -11.39
CA GLY A 87 -3.49 2.50 -12.07
C GLY A 87 -3.44 1.89 -13.46
N ILE A 88 -3.76 0.60 -13.57
CA ILE A 88 -3.80 -0.10 -14.86
C ILE A 88 -4.76 0.59 -15.84
N ALA A 89 -5.97 0.96 -15.41
CA ALA A 89 -6.90 1.67 -16.29
C ALA A 89 -6.37 3.04 -16.78
N LEU A 90 -5.69 3.79 -15.91
CA LEU A 90 -5.04 5.06 -16.27
C LEU A 90 -3.86 4.87 -17.23
N ASP A 91 -3.14 3.77 -17.10
CA ASP A 91 -2.05 3.42 -18.02
C ASP A 91 -2.59 3.10 -19.42
N PHE A 92 -3.74 2.40 -19.51
CA PHE A 92 -4.41 2.17 -20.80
C PHE A 92 -4.96 3.46 -21.43
N ASP A 93 -5.49 4.39 -20.63
CA ASP A 93 -5.88 5.73 -21.14
C ASP A 93 -4.66 6.51 -21.65
N SER A 94 -3.52 6.40 -20.97
CA SER A 94 -2.26 7.02 -21.38
C SER A 94 -1.73 6.37 -22.66
N LEU A 95 -1.83 5.04 -22.77
CA LEU A 95 -1.48 4.29 -23.97
C LEU A 95 -2.31 4.73 -25.16
N ASN A 96 -3.62 4.93 -25.00
CA ASN A 96 -4.47 5.47 -26.06
C ASN A 96 -3.93 6.82 -26.59
N ARG A 97 -3.72 7.79 -25.70
CA ARG A 97 -3.24 9.13 -26.07
C ARG A 97 -1.89 9.07 -26.80
N ASN A 98 -0.96 8.29 -26.27
CA ASN A 98 0.36 8.14 -26.85
C ASN A 98 0.32 7.41 -28.21
N SER A 99 -0.53 6.40 -28.33
CA SER A 99 -0.70 5.64 -29.56
C SER A 99 -1.34 6.47 -30.68
N GLN A 100 -2.35 7.28 -30.35
CA GLN A 100 -2.96 8.23 -31.30
C GLN A 100 -1.99 9.34 -31.71
N ALA A 101 -1.19 9.88 -30.76
CA ALA A 101 -0.15 10.85 -31.08
C ALA A 101 0.92 10.22 -32.01
N HIS A 102 1.41 9.03 -31.68
CA HIS A 102 2.38 8.32 -32.51
C HIS A 102 1.83 8.02 -33.91
N SER A 103 0.57 7.59 -34.01
CA SER A 103 -0.13 7.39 -35.28
C SER A 103 -0.11 8.65 -36.14
N LYS A 104 -0.48 9.80 -35.55
CA LYS A 104 -0.50 11.10 -36.25
C LYS A 104 0.89 11.50 -36.75
N GLU A 105 1.91 11.37 -35.92
CA GLU A 105 3.29 11.72 -36.30
C GLU A 105 3.80 10.79 -37.41
N LEU A 106 3.56 9.48 -37.30
CA LEU A 106 3.95 8.49 -38.32
C LEU A 106 3.27 8.78 -39.66
N TYR A 107 1.97 9.06 -39.65
CA TYR A 107 1.22 9.43 -40.84
C TYR A 107 1.80 10.69 -41.50
N THR A 108 2.01 11.74 -40.70
CA THR A 108 2.47 13.06 -41.18
C THR A 108 3.88 12.98 -41.76
N TRP A 109 4.79 12.27 -41.09
CA TRP A 109 6.13 12.01 -41.59
C TRP A 109 6.08 11.24 -42.92
N GLY A 110 5.29 10.17 -42.98
CA GLY A 110 5.19 9.30 -44.15
C GLY A 110 4.67 9.98 -45.41
N GLN A 111 3.94 11.09 -45.30
CA GLN A 111 3.44 11.84 -46.47
C GLN A 111 4.55 12.45 -47.34
N ASN A 112 5.74 12.68 -46.76
CA ASN A 112 6.88 13.28 -47.47
C ASN A 112 7.83 12.25 -48.07
N GLU A 113 7.54 10.96 -47.91
CA GLU A 113 8.39 9.85 -48.35
C GLU A 113 7.95 9.30 -49.72
N ALA A 114 8.72 8.34 -50.24
CA ALA A 114 8.41 7.65 -51.50
C ALA A 114 7.03 6.95 -51.47
N PRO A 115 6.37 6.73 -52.63
CA PRO A 115 4.99 6.25 -52.68
C PRO A 115 4.71 4.94 -51.94
N ASP A 116 5.68 4.04 -51.94
CA ASP A 116 5.64 2.75 -51.24
C ASP A 116 5.74 2.92 -49.71
N VAL A 117 6.68 3.75 -49.24
CA VAL A 117 6.82 4.09 -47.82
C VAL A 117 5.57 4.83 -47.32
N ARG A 118 4.99 5.71 -48.13
CA ARG A 118 3.75 6.43 -47.81
C ARG A 118 2.56 5.48 -47.62
N ASP A 119 2.34 4.52 -48.51
CA ASP A 119 1.23 3.54 -48.36
C ASP A 119 1.40 2.68 -47.09
N ILE A 120 2.62 2.22 -46.82
CA ILE A 120 2.90 1.40 -45.63
C ILE A 120 2.72 2.23 -44.35
N SER A 121 3.29 3.44 -44.30
CA SER A 121 3.19 4.32 -43.12
C SER A 121 1.76 4.76 -42.82
N ASP A 122 0.93 5.01 -43.84
CA ASP A 122 -0.50 5.31 -43.66
C ASP A 122 -1.25 4.13 -43.02
N ARG A 123 -1.06 2.91 -43.53
CA ARG A 123 -1.66 1.69 -42.97
C ARG A 123 -1.20 1.43 -41.54
N LEU A 124 0.10 1.58 -41.26
CA LEU A 124 0.65 1.43 -39.91
C LEU A 124 0.12 2.50 -38.95
N ALA A 125 0.01 3.74 -39.40
CA ALA A 125 -0.58 4.82 -38.63
C ALA A 125 -2.04 4.50 -38.28
N PHE A 126 -2.84 4.03 -39.23
CA PHE A 126 -4.22 3.61 -38.97
C PHE A 126 -4.29 2.46 -37.95
N LEU A 127 -3.47 1.42 -38.08
CA LEU A 127 -3.43 0.31 -37.13
C LEU A 127 -3.05 0.76 -35.71
N ASN A 128 -2.09 1.68 -35.59
CA ASN A 128 -1.72 2.28 -34.31
C ASN A 128 -2.90 3.07 -33.71
N TYR A 129 -3.61 3.86 -34.51
CA TYR A 129 -4.78 4.60 -34.06
C TYR A 129 -5.89 3.66 -33.52
N VAL A 130 -6.16 2.58 -34.23
CA VAL A 130 -7.13 1.56 -33.81
C VAL A 130 -6.69 0.86 -32.54
N SER A 131 -5.40 0.52 -32.42
CA SER A 131 -4.82 -0.08 -31.20
C SER A 131 -5.03 0.84 -29.99
N GLY A 132 -4.75 2.14 -30.11
CA GLY A 132 -5.06 3.13 -29.06
C GLY A 132 -6.54 3.20 -28.69
N SER A 133 -7.43 3.15 -29.70
CA SER A 133 -8.88 3.18 -29.48
C SER A 133 -9.39 1.93 -28.74
N LEU A 134 -8.83 0.76 -29.04
CA LEU A 134 -9.10 -0.49 -28.32
C LEU A 134 -8.57 -0.42 -26.87
N ALA A 135 -7.39 0.16 -26.66
CA ALA A 135 -6.83 0.40 -25.33
C ALA A 135 -7.76 1.30 -24.48
N SER A 136 -8.34 2.35 -25.07
CA SER A 136 -9.33 3.20 -24.37
C SER A 136 -10.60 2.43 -24.02
N THR A 137 -11.10 1.58 -24.92
CA THR A 137 -12.26 0.72 -24.64
C THR A 137 -11.98 -0.21 -23.45
N LEU A 138 -10.78 -0.81 -23.43
CA LEU A 138 -10.35 -1.65 -22.31
C LEU A 138 -10.20 -0.84 -21.01
N ALA A 139 -9.67 0.38 -21.06
CA ALA A 139 -9.59 1.27 -19.89
C ALA A 139 -10.97 1.52 -19.25
N VAL A 140 -12.01 1.75 -20.07
CA VAL A 140 -13.39 1.92 -19.59
C VAL A 140 -13.90 0.64 -18.90
N LYS A 141 -13.67 -0.53 -19.51
CA LYS A 141 -14.07 -1.81 -18.93
C LYS A 141 -13.36 -2.12 -17.62
N LEU A 142 -12.05 -1.93 -17.55
CA LEU A 142 -11.26 -2.05 -16.33
C LEU A 142 -11.73 -1.06 -15.25
N ASN A 143 -12.11 0.15 -15.65
CA ASN A 143 -12.68 1.12 -14.72
C ASN A 143 -14.00 0.64 -14.11
N ALA A 144 -14.86 0.00 -14.91
CA ALA A 144 -16.14 -0.57 -14.49
C ALA A 144 -15.97 -1.85 -13.63
N ALA A 145 -15.03 -2.72 -13.99
CA ALA A 145 -14.70 -3.98 -13.31
C ALA A 145 -14.34 -3.80 -11.82
N ARG A 146 -13.85 -2.61 -11.43
CA ARG A 146 -13.58 -2.27 -10.02
C ARG A 146 -14.83 -2.10 -9.17
N THR A 147 -16.01 -1.90 -9.77
CA THR A 147 -17.24 -1.54 -9.03
C THR A 147 -17.67 -2.65 -8.06
N PRO A 148 -17.76 -3.93 -8.46
CA PRO A 148 -18.00 -5.03 -7.53
C PRO A 148 -16.98 -5.09 -6.39
N LEU A 149 -15.68 -4.89 -6.69
CA LEU A 149 -14.63 -4.91 -5.66
C LEU A 149 -14.77 -3.77 -4.64
N LYS A 150 -15.21 -2.58 -5.06
CA LYS A 150 -15.53 -1.47 -4.14
C LYS A 150 -16.67 -1.85 -3.20
N SER A 151 -17.74 -2.47 -3.72
CA SER A 151 -18.85 -2.97 -2.89
C SER A 151 -18.37 -4.01 -1.88
N LEU A 152 -17.45 -4.91 -2.28
CA LEU A 152 -16.87 -5.91 -1.39
C LEU A 152 -16.05 -5.25 -0.26
N ARG A 153 -15.23 -4.24 -0.58
CA ARG A 153 -14.48 -3.46 0.41
C ARG A 153 -15.40 -2.76 1.41
N ASP A 154 -16.50 -2.19 0.93
CA ASP A 154 -17.44 -1.46 1.80
C ASP A 154 -18.12 -2.43 2.79
N ASN A 155 -18.47 -3.63 2.33
CA ASN A 155 -18.96 -4.72 3.18
C ASN A 155 -17.89 -5.21 4.18
N GLU A 156 -16.63 -5.37 3.75
CA GLU A 156 -15.50 -5.72 4.64
C GLU A 156 -15.29 -4.66 5.73
N THR A 157 -15.42 -3.39 5.38
CA THR A 157 -15.28 -2.27 6.32
C THR A 157 -16.39 -2.30 7.38
N ALA A 158 -17.63 -2.59 6.97
CA ALA A 158 -18.75 -2.76 7.88
C ALA A 158 -18.55 -3.94 8.85
N LEU A 159 -18.00 -5.06 8.36
CA LEU A 159 -17.68 -6.23 9.20
C LEU A 159 -16.50 -6.01 10.12
N THR A 160 -15.51 -5.22 9.70
CA THR A 160 -14.33 -4.90 10.53
C THR A 160 -14.73 -4.26 11.85
N ALA A 161 -15.74 -3.38 11.86
CA ALA A 161 -16.26 -2.79 13.10
C ALA A 161 -16.82 -3.85 14.08
N ARG A 162 -17.56 -4.83 13.55
CA ARG A 162 -18.12 -5.95 14.32
C ARG A 162 -17.02 -6.87 14.86
N ARG A 163 -16.06 -7.24 14.01
CA ARG A 163 -14.87 -8.02 14.40
C ARG A 163 -14.08 -7.32 15.52
N ASN A 164 -13.90 -6.01 15.43
CA ASN A 164 -13.22 -5.21 16.45
C ASN A 164 -13.99 -5.18 17.77
N ALA A 165 -15.32 -5.10 17.74
CA ALA A 165 -16.15 -5.18 18.95
C ALA A 165 -15.99 -6.54 19.65
N ARG A 166 -16.00 -7.65 18.90
CA ARG A 166 -15.76 -9.01 19.44
C ARG A 166 -14.35 -9.15 20.01
N ALA A 167 -13.33 -8.69 19.28
CA ALA A 167 -11.96 -8.67 19.79
C ALA A 167 -11.82 -7.81 21.05
N GLY A 168 -12.58 -6.72 21.16
CA GLY A 168 -12.68 -5.89 22.36
C GLY A 168 -13.20 -6.67 23.56
N LEU A 169 -14.28 -7.45 23.40
CA LEU A 169 -14.83 -8.30 24.45
C LEU A 169 -13.83 -9.40 24.86
N GLN A 170 -13.21 -10.08 23.89
CA GLN A 170 -12.17 -11.09 24.15
C GLN A 170 -10.99 -10.51 24.94
N ASN A 171 -10.54 -9.31 24.58
CA ASN A 171 -9.47 -8.63 25.31
C ASN A 171 -9.87 -8.25 26.73
N GLN A 172 -11.13 -7.88 26.97
CA GLN A 172 -11.64 -7.61 28.32
C GLN A 172 -11.69 -8.88 29.16
N ILE A 173 -12.15 -9.99 28.58
CA ILE A 173 -12.16 -11.31 29.22
C ILE A 173 -10.74 -11.69 29.63
N ALA A 174 -9.79 -11.68 28.68
CA ALA A 174 -8.39 -12.04 28.94
C ALA A 174 -7.73 -11.18 30.04
N ARG A 175 -8.05 -9.87 30.08
CA ARG A 175 -7.56 -8.97 31.14
C ARG A 175 -8.11 -9.33 32.51
N LEU A 176 -9.41 -9.62 32.61
CA LEU A 176 -10.05 -9.98 33.87
C LEU A 176 -9.56 -11.35 34.38
N GLU A 177 -9.38 -12.31 33.47
CA GLU A 177 -8.83 -13.63 33.79
C GLU A 177 -7.38 -13.55 34.29
N HIS A 178 -6.56 -12.69 33.70
CA HIS A 178 -5.18 -12.49 34.15
C HIS A 178 -5.09 -11.73 35.48
N GLY A 179 -5.99 -10.78 35.74
CA GLY A 179 -5.99 -9.97 36.95
C GLY A 179 -6.53 -10.66 38.21
N GLN A 180 -7.37 -11.70 38.06
CA GLN A 180 -7.96 -12.51 39.16
C GLN A 180 -8.51 -11.68 40.35
N GLU A 181 -9.19 -10.56 40.06
CA GLU A 181 -9.80 -9.71 41.09
C GLU A 181 -10.99 -10.41 41.79
N LYS A 182 -11.31 -10.08 43.05
CA LYS A 182 -12.45 -10.70 43.75
C LYS A 182 -13.77 -10.48 42.98
N GLY A 183 -14.46 -11.57 42.64
CA GLY A 183 -15.72 -11.54 41.90
C GLY A 183 -15.59 -11.50 40.36
N TYR A 184 -14.37 -11.66 39.83
CA TYR A 184 -14.12 -11.66 38.38
C TYR A 184 -14.90 -12.74 37.62
N GLU A 185 -15.14 -13.91 38.21
CA GLU A 185 -15.82 -15.05 37.58
C GLU A 185 -17.21 -14.70 37.06
N LYS A 186 -18.01 -13.95 37.84
CA LYS A 186 -19.35 -13.51 37.43
C LYS A 186 -19.27 -12.54 36.25
N ARG A 187 -18.31 -11.61 36.28
CA ARG A 187 -18.12 -10.61 35.21
C ARG A 187 -17.58 -11.25 33.93
N VAL A 188 -16.71 -12.26 34.06
CA VAL A 188 -16.23 -13.07 32.93
C VAL A 188 -17.37 -13.87 32.31
N ALA A 189 -18.25 -14.47 33.12
CA ALA A 189 -19.45 -15.15 32.61
C ALA A 189 -20.35 -14.21 31.81
N GLU A 190 -20.63 -13.01 32.32
CA GLU A 190 -21.43 -11.99 31.63
C GLU A 190 -20.80 -11.55 30.29
N LEU A 191 -19.47 -11.35 30.25
CA LEU A 191 -18.76 -10.99 29.02
C LEU A 191 -18.72 -12.15 28.01
N ASN A 192 -18.62 -13.39 28.47
CA ASN A 192 -18.69 -14.57 27.61
C ASN A 192 -20.09 -14.71 26.98
N ASP A 193 -21.15 -14.47 27.74
CA ASP A 193 -22.51 -14.48 27.20
C ASP A 193 -22.70 -13.37 26.14
N GLN A 194 -22.14 -12.18 26.38
CA GLN A 194 -22.14 -11.09 25.41
C GLN A 194 -21.36 -11.44 24.15
N LEU A 195 -20.19 -12.06 24.29
CA LEU A 195 -19.37 -12.51 23.16
C LEU A 195 -20.12 -13.57 22.34
N ALA A 196 -20.67 -14.60 22.99
CA ALA A 196 -21.42 -15.65 22.33
C ALA A 196 -22.68 -15.13 21.62
N LYS A 197 -23.32 -14.09 22.19
CA LYS A 197 -24.42 -13.38 21.53
C LYS A 197 -23.93 -12.62 20.30
N ALA A 198 -22.86 -11.84 20.43
CA ALA A 198 -22.29 -11.09 19.32
C ALA A 198 -21.84 -12.01 18.16
N GLU A 199 -21.25 -13.16 18.47
CA GLU A 199 -20.86 -14.15 17.47
C GLU A 199 -22.06 -14.72 16.71
N ARG A 200 -23.15 -15.07 17.41
CA ARG A 200 -24.40 -15.54 16.77
C ARG A 200 -25.04 -14.47 15.88
N ASP A 201 -25.05 -13.22 16.34
CA ASP A 201 -25.63 -12.09 15.59
C ASP A 201 -24.77 -11.74 14.36
N ASP A 202 -23.45 -11.94 14.42
CA ASP A 202 -22.50 -11.63 13.35
C ASP A 202 -22.35 -12.78 12.32
N GLU A 203 -22.60 -14.03 12.69
CA GLU A 203 -22.50 -15.22 11.83
C GLU A 203 -23.16 -15.08 10.44
N PRO A 204 -24.43 -14.62 10.31
CA PRO A 204 -25.04 -14.47 8.99
C PRO A 204 -24.31 -13.47 8.10
N PHE A 205 -23.78 -12.38 8.67
CA PHE A 205 -23.04 -11.36 7.90
C PHE A 205 -21.67 -11.88 7.45
N GLU A 206 -20.99 -12.67 8.28
CA GLU A 206 -19.73 -13.32 7.89
C GLU A 206 -19.95 -14.34 6.74
N LYS A 207 -21.05 -15.11 6.80
CA LYS A 207 -21.44 -16.02 5.70
C LYS A 207 -21.78 -15.27 4.42
N GLU A 208 -22.55 -14.19 4.53
CA GLU A 208 -22.88 -13.33 3.39
C GLU A 208 -21.63 -12.73 2.75
N HIS A 209 -20.68 -12.26 3.56
CA HIS A 209 -19.41 -11.73 3.08
C HIS A 209 -18.61 -12.77 2.29
N GLN A 210 -18.55 -14.02 2.76
CA GLN A 210 -17.89 -15.10 2.01
C GLN A 210 -18.55 -15.35 0.64
N ILE A 211 -19.87 -15.25 0.54
CA ILE A 211 -20.59 -15.33 -0.73
C ILE A 211 -20.25 -14.11 -1.60
N LEU A 212 -20.25 -12.92 -1.01
CA LEU A 212 -19.96 -11.67 -1.69
C LEU A 212 -18.55 -11.63 -2.27
N ILE A 213 -17.54 -12.20 -1.60
CA ILE A 213 -16.18 -12.34 -2.15
C ILE A 213 -16.22 -13.04 -3.51
N ARG A 214 -16.85 -14.23 -3.57
CA ARG A 214 -16.91 -15.05 -4.78
C ARG A 214 -17.72 -14.36 -5.88
N LYS A 215 -18.85 -13.76 -5.49
CA LYS A 215 -19.73 -13.02 -6.41
C LYS A 215 -19.02 -11.81 -7.02
N SER A 216 -18.42 -10.98 -6.18
CA SER A 216 -17.74 -9.75 -6.60
C SER A 216 -16.53 -10.05 -7.48
N LEU A 217 -15.77 -11.10 -7.16
CA LEU A 217 -14.64 -11.54 -7.99
C LEU A 217 -15.11 -11.99 -9.37
N LYS A 218 -16.15 -12.82 -9.42
CA LYS A 218 -16.74 -13.28 -10.69
C LYS A 218 -17.26 -12.11 -11.52
N GLU A 219 -18.03 -11.22 -10.92
CA GLU A 219 -18.60 -10.05 -11.61
C GLU A 219 -17.52 -9.09 -12.11
N SER A 220 -16.49 -8.85 -11.29
CA SER A 220 -15.33 -8.04 -11.68
C SER A 220 -14.64 -8.58 -12.93
N GLU A 221 -14.33 -9.88 -12.97
CA GLU A 221 -13.66 -10.48 -14.13
C GLU A 221 -14.57 -10.58 -15.37
N GLN A 222 -15.89 -10.73 -15.19
CA GLN A 222 -16.84 -10.74 -16.32
C GLN A 222 -17.02 -9.38 -17.00
N LEU A 223 -16.69 -8.29 -16.31
CA LEU A 223 -16.81 -6.92 -16.84
C LEU A 223 -15.61 -6.50 -17.70
N LYS A 224 -14.51 -7.25 -17.68
CA LYS A 224 -13.31 -7.02 -18.50
C LYS A 224 -13.51 -7.59 -19.91
#